data_AF-A0A317SLU8-F1
#
_entry.id   AF-A0A317SLU8-F1
#
_cell.length_a   1.000
_cell.length_b   1.000
_cell.length_c   1.000
_cell.angle_alpha   90.00
_cell.angle_beta   90.00
_cell.angle_gamma   90.00
#
_symmetry.space_group_name_H-M   'P 1'
#
loop_
_entity.id
_entity.type
_entity.pdbx_description
1 polymer ?
#
loop_
_entity_poly.entity_id
_entity_poly.type
_entity_poly.pdbx_seq_one_letter_code
_entity_poly.pdbx_strand_id
1 'polypeptide(L)'
;PLHHIPYFRLGTIFSTPNIPLYVFLPFLYDFGLYSPNTYLKNSTLQQWMDIGFLPSIYQHFSPDILQHLPTSFASTYMDIYALCKESGIKSTDNNNLLSRRQESHYFLPADKLEDVWKDMIKFSLKSGYTHFRNVFLLLDAKDLKLMTK
;
A
#
# COMPACT_ATOMS: atom_id res chain seq x y z
N PRO A 1 -4.08 19.24 6.33
CA PRO A 1 -5.10 18.18 6.59
C PRO A 1 -4.68 16.84 5.95
N LEU A 2 -4.78 15.70 6.66
CA LEU A 2 -4.25 14.39 6.22
C LEU A 2 -4.72 13.96 4.81
N HIS A 3 -5.93 14.36 4.42
CA HIS A 3 -6.55 14.05 3.13
C HIS A 3 -5.88 14.70 1.90
N HIS A 4 -4.84 15.51 2.09
CA HIS A 4 -4.03 16.06 0.99
C HIS A 4 -2.73 15.29 0.76
N ILE A 5 -2.34 14.41 1.69
CA ILE A 5 -1.11 13.63 1.58
C ILE A 5 -1.40 12.44 0.66
N PRO A 6 -0.57 12.13 -0.34
CA PRO A 6 -0.71 10.92 -1.14
C PRO A 6 -0.66 9.67 -0.26
N TYR A 7 -1.63 8.77 -0.44
CA TYR A 7 -1.71 7.52 0.32
C TYR A 7 -2.30 6.40 -0.52
N PHE A 8 -2.06 5.15 -0.09
CA PHE A 8 -2.71 3.97 -0.64
C PHE A 8 -3.00 2.94 0.47
N ARG A 9 -3.90 2.00 0.20
CA ARG A 9 -4.20 0.90 1.12
C ARG A 9 -3.19 -0.21 0.88
N LEU A 10 -2.37 -0.49 1.89
CA LEU A 10 -1.35 -1.53 1.83
C LEU A 10 -1.97 -2.92 1.98
N GLY A 11 -2.91 -3.07 2.90
CA GLY A 11 -3.50 -4.36 3.21
C GLY A 11 -4.38 -4.27 4.43
N THR A 12 -4.55 -5.41 5.09
CA THR A 12 -5.33 -5.51 6.33
C THR A 12 -4.51 -6.29 7.36
N ILE A 13 -4.38 -5.76 8.56
CA ILE A 13 -3.77 -6.52 9.66
C ILE A 13 -4.74 -7.61 10.07
N PHE A 14 -4.23 -8.85 10.15
CA PHE A 14 -4.98 -9.99 10.65
C PHE A 14 -5.18 -9.84 12.17
N SER A 15 -6.35 -9.36 12.57
CA SER A 15 -6.74 -9.15 13.96
C SER A 15 -8.27 -9.26 14.09
N THR A 16 -8.79 -9.29 15.32
CA THR A 16 -10.22 -9.19 15.61
C THR A 16 -10.52 -7.85 16.29
N PRO A 17 -11.12 -6.85 15.59
CA PRO A 17 -11.51 -6.80 14.17
C PRO A 17 -10.31 -6.68 13.22
N ASN A 18 -10.54 -6.98 11.94
CA ASN A 18 -9.55 -6.80 10.87
C ASN A 18 -9.31 -5.30 10.64
N ILE A 19 -8.07 -4.83 10.77
CA ILE A 19 -7.75 -3.39 10.74
C ILE A 19 -7.11 -3.03 9.39
N PRO A 20 -7.74 -2.17 8.56
CA PRO A 20 -7.12 -1.65 7.35
C PRO A 20 -5.82 -0.89 7.64
N LEU A 21 -4.81 -1.15 6.82
CA LEU A 21 -3.49 -0.53 6.90
C LEU A 21 -3.26 0.38 5.69
N TYR A 22 -2.94 1.63 5.96
CA TYR A 22 -2.65 2.64 4.94
C TYR A 22 -1.21 3.11 5.04
N VAL A 23 -0.61 3.41 3.89
CA VAL A 23 0.73 3.99 3.76
C VAL A 23 0.59 5.41 3.25
N PHE A 24 1.19 6.36 3.96
CA PHE A 24 1.21 7.76 3.59
C PHE A 24 2.60 8.18 3.11
N LEU A 25 2.64 9.00 2.07
CA LEU A 25 3.86 9.43 1.37
C LEU A 25 3.96 10.96 1.32
N PRO A 26 4.35 11.62 2.43
CA PRO A 26 4.36 13.07 2.52
C PRO A 26 5.34 13.74 1.55
N PHE A 27 6.52 13.16 1.29
CA PHE A 27 7.49 13.77 0.38
C PHE A 27 6.99 13.84 -1.08
N LEU A 28 6.05 12.98 -1.48
CA LEU A 28 5.43 13.08 -2.81
C LEU A 28 4.53 14.31 -2.97
N TYR A 29 4.07 14.89 -1.85
CA TYR A 29 3.34 16.16 -1.83
C TYR A 29 4.27 17.36 -2.10
N ASP A 30 5.48 17.35 -1.52
CA ASP A 30 6.42 18.47 -1.58
C ASP A 30 7.16 18.59 -2.92
N PHE A 31 7.26 17.50 -3.71
CA PHE A 31 8.00 17.46 -4.99
C PHE A 31 7.30 18.16 -6.18
N GLY A 32 6.43 19.15 -5.93
CA GLY A 32 5.91 20.05 -6.96
C GLY A 32 4.89 19.44 -7.93
N LEU A 33 4.47 18.20 -7.70
CA LEU A 33 3.34 17.59 -8.42
C LEU A 33 2.04 18.10 -7.77
N TYR A 34 1.68 19.36 -8.06
CA TYR A 34 0.36 19.92 -7.78
C TYR A 34 -0.69 19.18 -8.65
N SER A 35 -0.93 17.92 -8.34
CA SER A 35 -2.09 17.18 -8.80
C SER A 35 -3.21 17.50 -7.80
N PRO A 36 -4.40 17.90 -8.25
CA PRO A 36 -5.56 18.04 -7.37
C PRO A 36 -6.00 16.69 -6.76
N ASN A 37 -5.36 15.60 -7.15
CA ASN A 37 -5.62 14.25 -6.68
C ASN A 37 -4.47 13.71 -5.84
N THR A 38 -4.83 13.14 -4.69
CA THR A 38 -3.94 12.33 -3.81
C THR A 38 -3.55 10.98 -4.41
N TYR A 39 -3.95 10.69 -5.65
CA TYR A 39 -3.64 9.43 -6.31
C TYR A 39 -2.15 9.31 -6.65
N LEU A 40 -1.60 8.15 -6.33
CA LEU A 40 -0.24 7.78 -6.67
C LEU A 40 -0.16 7.24 -8.10
N LYS A 41 0.94 7.58 -8.80
CA LYS A 41 1.25 6.99 -10.09
C LYS A 41 1.56 5.50 -9.91
N ASN A 42 1.11 4.67 -10.85
CA ASN A 42 1.42 3.24 -10.86
C ASN A 42 2.93 2.97 -10.81
N SER A 43 3.75 3.77 -11.49
CA SER A 43 5.21 3.63 -11.46
C SER A 43 5.80 3.84 -10.06
N THR A 44 5.23 4.76 -9.27
CA THR A 44 5.65 5.00 -7.88
C THR A 44 5.25 3.84 -6.99
N LEU A 45 4.04 3.30 -7.15
CA LEU A 45 3.62 2.12 -6.41
C LEU A 45 4.42 0.88 -6.77
N GLN A 46 4.73 0.71 -8.06
CA GLN A 46 5.59 -0.38 -8.53
C GLN A 46 6.97 -0.31 -7.89
N GLN A 47 7.60 0.87 -7.87
CA GLN A 47 8.89 1.06 -7.19
C GLN A 47 8.80 0.77 -5.69
N TRP A 48 7.75 1.28 -5.03
CA TRP A 48 7.55 1.06 -3.60
C TRP A 48 7.38 -0.43 -3.28
N MET A 49 6.54 -1.13 -4.05
CA MET A 49 6.20 -2.54 -3.83
C MET A 49 7.35 -3.47 -4.22
N ASP A 50 7.84 -3.38 -5.46
CA ASP A 50 8.76 -4.37 -6.03
C ASP A 50 10.20 -4.18 -5.54
N ILE A 51 10.60 -2.94 -5.22
CA ILE A 51 11.99 -2.62 -4.83
C ILE A 51 12.15 -2.45 -3.31
N GLY A 52 11.11 -1.92 -2.65
CA GLY A 52 11.11 -1.70 -1.21
C GLY A 52 10.44 -2.85 -0.46
N PHE A 53 9.11 -2.92 -0.59
CA PHE A 53 8.26 -3.69 0.32
C PHE A 53 8.41 -5.20 0.18
N LEU A 54 8.29 -5.75 -1.03
CA LEU A 54 8.37 -7.20 -1.25
C LEU A 54 9.74 -7.77 -0.86
N PRO A 55 10.88 -7.15 -1.20
CA PRO A 55 12.19 -7.59 -0.70
C PRO A 55 12.29 -7.59 0.83
N SER A 56 11.68 -6.63 1.51
CA SER A 56 11.63 -6.60 2.99
C SER A 56 10.74 -7.71 3.54
N ILE A 57 9.58 -7.94 2.92
CA ILE A 57 8.66 -9.01 3.29
C ILE A 57 9.34 -10.39 3.16
N TYR A 58 10.04 -10.64 2.05
CA TYR A 58 10.75 -11.90 1.80
C TYR A 58 11.88 -12.18 2.79
N GLN A 59 12.40 -11.16 3.48
CA GLN A 59 13.44 -11.34 4.50
C GLN A 59 12.89 -11.78 5.86
N HIS A 60 11.67 -11.38 6.20
CA HIS A 60 11.13 -11.55 7.56
C HIS A 60 10.02 -12.58 7.68
N PHE A 61 9.33 -12.91 6.58
CA PHE A 61 8.18 -13.81 6.58
C PHE A 61 8.52 -15.20 6.06
N SER A 62 7.89 -16.23 6.63
CA SER A 62 8.02 -17.62 6.19
C SER A 62 7.28 -17.85 4.86
N PRO A 63 7.68 -18.87 4.07
CA PRO A 63 7.00 -19.22 2.82
C PRO A 63 5.48 -19.42 2.95
N ASP A 64 5.02 -19.93 4.10
CA ASP A 64 3.59 -20.15 4.40
C ASP A 64 2.78 -18.85 4.39
N ILE A 65 3.40 -17.72 4.72
CA ILE A 65 2.77 -16.40 4.68
C ILE A 65 2.95 -15.79 3.29
N LEU A 66 4.14 -15.96 2.70
CA LEU A 66 4.48 -15.38 1.40
C LEU A 66 3.57 -15.87 0.26
N GLN A 67 3.08 -17.12 0.31
CA GLN A 67 2.15 -17.65 -0.69
C GLN A 67 0.80 -16.90 -0.75
N HIS A 68 0.46 -16.13 0.28
CA HIS A 68 -0.76 -15.34 0.36
C HIS A 68 -0.55 -13.85 0.04
N LEU A 69 0.69 -13.45 -0.26
CA LEU A 69 1.06 -12.09 -0.62
C LEU A 69 1.23 -11.95 -2.13
N PRO A 70 1.02 -10.75 -2.69
CA PRO A 70 1.27 -10.53 -4.10
C PRO A 70 2.75 -10.70 -4.42
N THR A 71 3.05 -11.25 -5.60
CA THR A 71 4.42 -11.48 -6.05
C THR A 71 5.04 -10.25 -6.69
N SER A 72 4.22 -9.30 -7.16
CA SER A 72 4.63 -8.02 -7.74
C SER A 72 3.48 -7.02 -7.80
N PHE A 73 3.79 -5.76 -8.05
CA PHE A 73 2.78 -4.77 -8.39
C PHE A 73 1.98 -5.15 -9.63
N ALA A 74 2.63 -5.76 -10.64
CA ALA A 74 1.96 -6.18 -11.86
C ALA A 74 0.89 -7.25 -11.60
N SER A 75 1.14 -8.21 -10.70
CA SER A 75 0.13 -9.21 -10.34
C SER A 75 -1.05 -8.56 -9.63
N THR A 76 -0.79 -7.72 -8.63
CA THR A 76 -1.85 -6.96 -7.93
C THR A 76 -2.66 -6.10 -8.89
N TYR A 77 -2.01 -5.44 -9.84
CA TYR A 77 -2.66 -4.61 -10.84
C TYR A 77 -3.60 -5.44 -11.73
N MET A 78 -3.18 -6.63 -12.16
CA MET A 78 -4.01 -7.53 -12.96
C MET A 78 -5.19 -8.08 -12.16
N ASP A 79 -5.01 -8.42 -10.88
CA ASP A 79 -6.09 -8.88 -10.01
C ASP A 79 -7.17 -7.80 -9.85
N ILE A 80 -6.76 -6.56 -9.60
CA ILE A 80 -7.69 -5.42 -9.51
C ILE A 80 -8.36 -5.17 -10.86
N TYR A 81 -7.62 -5.28 -11.96
CA TYR A 81 -8.16 -5.11 -13.31
C TYR A 81 -9.23 -6.16 -13.64
N ALA A 82 -8.96 -7.43 -13.34
CA ALA A 82 -9.92 -8.52 -13.51
C ALA A 82 -11.19 -8.27 -12.67
N LEU A 83 -11.03 -7.94 -11.38
CA LEU A 83 -12.14 -7.63 -10.49
C LEU A 83 -12.98 -6.45 -11.00
N CYS A 84 -12.36 -5.42 -11.56
CA CYS A 84 -13.08 -4.30 -12.16
C CYS A 84 -13.90 -4.72 -13.39
N LYS A 85 -13.35 -5.61 -14.23
CA LYS A 85 -14.05 -6.16 -15.39
C LYS A 85 -15.23 -7.04 -14.99
N GLU A 86 -15.04 -7.92 -14.01
CA GLU A 86 -16.09 -8.80 -13.46
C GLU A 86 -17.23 -8.00 -12.81
N SER A 87 -16.88 -6.90 -12.14
CA SER A 87 -17.86 -6.00 -11.50
C SER A 87 -18.66 -5.16 -12.51
N GLY A 88 -18.46 -5.33 -13.82
CA GLY A 88 -19.19 -4.60 -14.86
C GLY A 88 -18.86 -3.10 -14.93
N ILE A 89 -17.71 -2.68 -14.38
CA ILE A 89 -17.29 -1.28 -14.41
C ILE A 89 -16.86 -0.94 -15.83
N LYS A 90 -17.68 -0.14 -16.52
CA LYS A 90 -17.41 0.35 -17.88
C LYS A 90 -16.38 1.47 -17.83
N SER A 91 -15.15 1.19 -18.24
CA SER A 91 -14.07 2.18 -18.19
C SER A 91 -14.07 3.10 -19.42
N THR A 92 -14.13 4.41 -19.22
CA THR A 92 -13.64 5.41 -20.18
C THR A 92 -12.17 5.78 -19.94
N ASP A 93 -11.60 5.43 -18.77
CA ASP A 93 -10.20 5.67 -18.42
C ASP A 93 -9.69 4.57 -17.46
N ASN A 94 -9.12 3.49 -18.00
CA ASN A 94 -8.66 2.34 -17.22
C ASN A 94 -7.61 2.72 -16.16
N ASN A 95 -6.73 3.69 -16.46
CA ASN A 95 -5.61 4.03 -15.57
C ASN A 95 -6.05 4.78 -14.30
N ASN A 96 -7.06 5.65 -14.38
CA ASN A 96 -7.51 6.47 -13.25
C ASN A 96 -8.36 5.68 -12.26
N LEU A 97 -9.15 4.70 -12.75
CA LEU A 97 -10.00 3.87 -11.90
C LEU A 97 -9.21 2.85 -11.08
N LEU A 98 -8.16 2.27 -11.66
CA LEU A 98 -7.24 1.36 -10.97
C LEU A 98 -6.37 2.10 -9.95
N SER A 99 -5.97 3.35 -10.26
CA SER A 99 -5.34 4.24 -9.29
C SER A 99 -6.28 4.62 -8.13
N ARG A 100 -7.60 4.60 -8.35
CA ARG A 100 -8.62 4.87 -7.31
C ARG A 100 -8.93 3.65 -6.44
N ARG A 101 -8.78 2.44 -6.98
CA ARG A 101 -8.94 1.16 -6.26
C ARG A 101 -7.60 0.51 -5.97
N GLN A 102 -6.66 1.27 -5.41
CA GLN A 102 -5.41 0.75 -4.84
C GLN A 102 -5.72 0.01 -3.53
N GLU A 103 -6.62 -0.96 -3.57
CA GLU A 103 -7.03 -1.79 -2.45
C GLU A 103 -6.39 -3.15 -2.65
N SER A 104 -5.21 -3.31 -2.10
CA SER A 104 -4.64 -4.63 -1.94
C SER A 104 -5.39 -5.35 -0.81
N HIS A 105 -6.04 -6.47 -1.15
CA HIS A 105 -6.90 -7.23 -0.24
C HIS A 105 -6.17 -8.42 0.42
N TYR A 106 -4.88 -8.27 0.74
CA TYR A 106 -4.13 -9.30 1.44
C TYR A 106 -3.98 -9.00 2.92
N PHE A 107 -3.77 -10.06 3.69
CA PHE A 107 -3.57 -9.99 5.14
C PHE A 107 -2.09 -9.91 5.47
N LEU A 108 -1.74 -8.98 6.34
CA LEU A 108 -0.39 -8.83 6.87
C LEU A 108 -0.37 -9.24 8.35
N PRO A 109 0.48 -10.23 8.73
CA PRO A 109 0.68 -10.53 10.14
C PRO A 109 1.42 -9.37 10.83
N ALA A 110 0.98 -9.02 12.04
CA ALA A 110 1.55 -7.90 12.79
C ALA A 110 2.98 -8.18 13.29
N ASP A 111 3.30 -9.45 13.57
CA ASP A 111 4.50 -9.87 14.31
C ASP A 111 5.83 -9.41 13.70
N LYS A 112 5.88 -9.27 12.36
CA LYS A 112 7.10 -8.88 11.61
C LYS A 112 6.94 -7.56 10.86
N LEU A 113 5.82 -6.87 11.06
CA LEU A 113 5.55 -5.62 10.36
C LEU A 113 6.53 -4.52 10.78
N GLU A 114 6.96 -4.50 12.04
CA GLU A 114 7.95 -3.54 12.52
C GLU A 114 9.31 -3.73 11.82
N ASP A 115 9.75 -4.97 11.64
CA ASP A 115 11.03 -5.28 10.99
C ASP A 115 11.00 -4.92 9.50
N VAL A 116 9.91 -5.26 8.81
CA VAL A 116 9.65 -4.80 7.43
C VAL A 116 9.66 -3.27 7.37
N TRP A 117 9.05 -2.60 8.35
CA TRP A 117 8.99 -1.16 8.38
C TRP A 117 10.36 -0.51 8.55
N LYS A 118 11.22 -1.06 9.43
CA LYS A 118 12.61 -0.61 9.57
C LYS A 118 13.35 -0.67 8.25
N ASP A 119 13.14 -1.72 7.46
CA ASP A 119 13.77 -1.85 6.15
C ASP A 119 13.19 -0.89 5.11
N MET A 120 11.90 -0.60 5.17
CA MET A 120 11.26 0.44 4.35
C MET A 120 11.83 1.83 4.65
N ILE A 121 12.07 2.15 5.92
CA ILE A 121 12.75 3.40 6.30
C ILE A 121 14.17 3.44 5.75
N LYS A 122 14.95 2.35 5.86
CA LYS A 122 16.30 2.28 5.24
C LYS A 122 16.23 2.45 3.72
N PHE A 123 15.24 1.83 3.06
CA PHE A 123 15.01 1.97 1.63
C PHE A 123 14.75 3.42 1.23
N SER A 124 13.93 4.15 2.00
CA SER A 124 13.64 5.57 1.74
C SER A 124 14.85 6.51 1.84
N LEU A 125 15.91 6.08 2.52
CA LEU A 125 17.16 6.84 2.68
C LEU A 125 18.16 6.59 1.54
N LYS A 126 17.94 5.57 0.70
CA LYS A 126 18.84 5.26 -0.43
C LYS A 126 18.76 6.36 -1.51
N SER A 127 19.90 6.65 -2.14
CA SER A 127 19.97 7.56 -3.29
C SER A 127 19.04 7.07 -4.42
N GLY A 128 18.18 7.96 -4.93
CA GLY A 128 17.18 7.64 -5.96
C GLY A 128 15.78 7.34 -5.42
N TYR A 129 15.64 7.09 -4.11
CA TYR A 129 14.36 6.74 -3.46
C TYR A 129 13.93 7.75 -2.39
N THR A 130 14.54 8.94 -2.39
CA THR A 130 14.32 10.01 -1.40
C THR A 130 12.89 10.58 -1.41
N HIS A 131 12.13 10.34 -2.49
CA HIS A 131 10.71 10.69 -2.57
C HIS A 131 9.82 9.79 -1.68
N PHE A 132 10.35 8.68 -1.16
CA PHE A 132 9.71 7.85 -0.13
C PHE A 132 10.09 8.27 1.30
N ARG A 133 10.76 9.41 1.49
CA ARG A 133 11.17 9.87 2.82
C ARG A 133 9.94 10.22 3.69
N ASN A 134 10.09 10.00 5.00
CA ASN A 134 9.06 10.25 6.01
C ASN A 134 7.74 9.49 5.75
N VAL A 135 7.80 8.39 5.01
CA VAL A 135 6.67 7.48 4.87
C VAL A 135 6.25 6.97 6.25
N PHE A 136 4.93 6.90 6.49
CA PHE A 136 4.34 6.46 7.76
C PHE A 136 3.12 5.56 7.52
N LEU A 137 2.87 4.68 8.48
CA LEU A 137 1.69 3.81 8.50
C LEU A 137 0.55 4.49 9.26
N LEU A 138 -0.67 4.31 8.77
CA LEU A 138 -1.90 4.64 9.50
C LEU A 138 -2.77 3.39 9.60
N LEU A 139 -3.16 3.06 10.82
CA LEU A 139 -4.13 2.01 11.11
C LEU A 139 -5.51 2.66 11.23
N ASP A 140 -6.44 2.24 10.38
CA ASP A 140 -7.83 2.69 10.49
C ASP A 140 -8.61 1.74 11.41
N ALA A 141 -8.44 1.94 12.72
CA ALA A 141 -9.15 1.21 13.76
C ALA A 141 -10.50 1.86 14.08
N LYS A 142 -11.25 2.27 13.04
CA LYS A 142 -12.62 2.77 13.23
C LYS A 142 -13.45 1.69 13.91
N ASP A 143 -14.19 2.09 14.95
CA ASP A 143 -15.08 1.21 15.72
C ASP A 143 -14.40 0.14 16.61
N LEU A 144 -13.08 0.23 16.87
CA LEU A 144 -12.40 -0.70 17.78
C LEU A 144 -13.06 -0.73 19.18
N LYS A 145 -13.51 0.44 19.67
CA LYS A 145 -14.25 0.58 20.94
C LYS A 145 -15.62 -0.10 20.96
N LEU A 146 -16.23 -0.34 19.80
CA LEU A 146 -17.54 -0.98 19.71
C LEU A 146 -17.43 -2.51 19.72
N MET A 147 -16.27 -3.06 19.35
CA MET A 147 -16.02 -4.50 19.22
C MET A 147 -15.37 -5.15 20.46
N THR A 148 -14.74 -4.37 21.34
CA THR A 148 -14.15 -4.85 22.61
C THR A 148 -15.09 -4.70 23.81
N LYS A 149 -16.41 -4.79 23.59
CA LYS A 149 -17.42 -4.69 24.66
C LYS A 149 -18.04 -6.04 24.99
#